data_AF-A0A235IYW6-F1
#
_entry.id   AF-A0A235IYW6-F1
#
_cell.length_a   1.000
_cell.length_b   1.000
_cell.length_c   1.000
_cell.angle_alpha   90.00
_cell.angle_beta   90.00
_cell.angle_gamma   90.00
#
_symmetry.space_group_name_H-M   'P 1'
#
loop_
_entity.id
_entity.type
_entity.pdbx_description
1 polymer ?
#
loop_
_entity_poly.entity_id
_entity_poly.type
_entity_poly.pdbx_seq_one_letter_code
_entity_poly.pdbx_strand_id
1 'polypeptide(L)'
;MTIKKPLAINQPEVGQIIRDLRLAFGLTQEQFAATLGVTYTTINRWENGRSTPSPLAMEKIEGMLEKIGDKGKDLLAKYLRN
;
A
#
# COMPACT_ATOMS: atom_id res chain seq x y z
N MET A 1 3.69 -11.72 14.70
CA MET A 1 2.48 -11.81 13.86
C MET A 1 2.89 -11.70 12.40
N THR A 2 2.50 -12.69 11.60
CA THR A 2 2.69 -12.74 10.15
C THR A 2 1.57 -11.94 9.49
N ILE A 3 1.88 -11.15 8.45
CA ILE A 3 0.84 -10.51 7.62
C ILE A 3 0.06 -11.64 6.94
N LYS A 4 -1.22 -11.85 7.32
CA LYS A 4 -2.06 -12.86 6.68
C LYS A 4 -2.52 -12.32 5.31
N LYS A 5 -2.15 -13.03 4.24
CA LYS A 5 -2.56 -12.73 2.86
C LYS A 5 -3.86 -13.48 2.50
N PRO A 6 -4.74 -12.92 1.64
CA PRO A 6 -4.69 -11.56 1.12
C PRO A 6 -5.18 -10.54 2.16
N LEU A 7 -4.55 -9.37 2.17
CA LEU A 7 -4.93 -8.21 2.97
C LEU A 7 -6.24 -7.62 2.41
N ALA A 8 -7.37 -8.04 2.97
CA ALA A 8 -8.69 -7.54 2.58
C ALA A 8 -8.96 -6.17 3.24
N ILE A 9 -8.64 -5.09 2.54
CA ILE A 9 -8.86 -3.70 3.00
C ILE A 9 -9.51 -2.88 1.88
N ASN A 10 -10.48 -2.05 2.24
CA ASN A 10 -11.22 -1.20 1.32
C ASN A 10 -10.67 0.24 1.32
N GLN A 11 -11.23 1.09 0.44
CA GLN A 11 -10.98 2.53 0.52
C GLN A 11 -11.83 3.16 1.63
N PRO A 12 -11.34 4.24 2.28
CA PRO A 12 -10.08 4.95 1.99
C PRO A 12 -8.81 4.36 2.64
N GLU A 13 -8.94 3.34 3.49
CA GLU A 13 -7.85 2.82 4.33
C GLU A 13 -6.69 2.26 3.50
N VAL A 14 -6.99 1.51 2.44
CA VAL A 14 -5.96 0.95 1.56
C VAL A 14 -5.16 2.06 0.87
N GLY A 15 -5.80 3.17 0.48
CA GLY A 15 -5.14 4.33 -0.08
C GLY A 15 -4.18 5.01 0.90
N GLN A 16 -4.58 5.09 2.17
CA GLN A 16 -3.75 5.66 3.23
C GLN A 16 -2.54 4.77 3.56
N ILE A 17 -2.73 3.45 3.60
CA ILE A 17 -1.63 2.49 3.75
C ILE A 17 -0.63 2.61 2.60
N ILE A 18 -1.11 2.69 1.36
CA ILE A 18 -0.27 2.86 0.17
C ILE A 18 0.57 4.13 0.26
N ARG A 19 -0.06 5.24 0.64
CA ARG A 19 0.62 6.53 0.82
C ARG A 19 1.70 6.44 1.89
N ASP A 20 1.38 5.92 3.06
CA ASP A 20 2.31 5.82 4.17
C ASP A 20 3.47 4.87 3.86
N LEU A 21 3.18 3.73 3.21
CA LEU A 21 4.19 2.79 2.72
C LEU A 21 5.15 3.49 1.75
N ARG A 22 4.62 4.20 0.74
CA ARG A 22 5.44 4.95 -0.22
C ARG A 22 6.35 5.96 0.47
N LEU A 23 5.80 6.73 1.42
CA LEU A 23 6.56 7.73 2.18
C LEU A 23 7.63 7.08 3.06
N ALA A 24 7.36 5.90 3.62
CA ALA A 24 8.32 5.16 4.43
C ALA A 24 9.54 4.67 3.62
N PHE A 25 9.38 4.47 2.31
CA PHE A 25 10.49 4.23 1.36
C PHE A 25 11.09 5.51 0.77
N GLY A 26 10.56 6.70 1.11
CA GLY A 26 11.05 7.98 0.59
C GLY A 26 10.78 8.20 -0.90
N LEU A 27 9.77 7.53 -1.46
CA LEU A 27 9.51 7.54 -2.90
C LEU A 27 8.46 8.59 -3.32
N THR A 28 8.63 9.17 -4.51
CA THR A 28 7.54 9.91 -5.18
C THR A 28 6.47 8.96 -5.70
N GLN A 29 5.30 9.48 -6.06
CA GLN A 29 4.22 8.65 -6.62
C GLN A 29 4.65 8.00 -7.94
N GLU A 30 5.45 8.69 -8.77
CA GLU A 30 6.01 8.17 -10.02
C GLU A 30 7.00 7.03 -9.78
N GLN A 31 7.92 7.20 -8.82
CA GLN A 31 8.89 6.17 -8.46
C GLN A 31 8.20 4.93 -7.89
N PHE A 32 7.16 5.14 -7.08
CA PHE A 32 6.36 4.06 -6.51
C PHE A 32 5.55 3.35 -7.58
N ALA A 33 4.97 4.10 -8.53
CA ALA A 33 4.27 3.55 -9.69
C ALA A 33 5.21 2.66 -10.54
N ALA A 34 6.41 3.15 -10.83
CA ALA A 34 7.44 2.38 -11.55
C ALA A 34 7.81 1.08 -10.80
N THR A 35 7.95 1.15 -9.48
CA THR A 35 8.23 -0.03 -8.62
C THR A 35 7.11 -1.08 -8.72
N LEU A 36 5.86 -0.64 -8.76
CA LEU A 36 4.71 -1.54 -8.84
C LEU A 36 4.34 -1.94 -10.28
N GLY A 37 4.95 -1.33 -11.30
CA GLY A 37 4.63 -1.55 -12.71
C GLY A 37 3.25 -0.99 -13.12
N VAL A 38 2.86 0.14 -12.53
CA VAL A 38 1.62 0.87 -12.85
C VAL A 38 1.93 2.32 -13.22
N THR A 39 0.92 3.09 -13.61
CA THR A 39 1.10 4.52 -13.91
C THR A 39 0.99 5.38 -12.65
N TYR A 40 1.56 6.59 -12.71
CA TYR A 40 1.36 7.62 -11.69
C TYR A 40 -0.12 7.84 -11.38
N THR A 41 -0.96 7.96 -12.42
CA THR A 41 -2.40 8.19 -12.28
C THR A 41 -3.08 7.10 -11.47
N THR A 42 -2.63 5.84 -11.60
CA THR A 42 -3.11 4.72 -10.80
C THR A 42 -2.79 4.91 -9.32
N ILE A 43 -1.54 5.24 -8.97
CA ILE A 43 -1.14 5.52 -7.58
C ILE A 43 -1.93 6.71 -7.03
N ASN A 44 -2.03 7.80 -7.80
CA ASN A 44 -2.78 8.99 -7.40
C ASN A 44 -4.25 8.66 -7.11
N ARG A 45 -4.91 7.83 -7.92
CA ARG A 45 -6.28 7.39 -7.66
C ARG A 45 -6.39 6.53 -6.40
N TRP A 46 -5.45 5.61 -6.16
CA TRP A 46 -5.43 4.79 -4.96
C TRP A 46 -5.26 5.63 -3.69
N GLU A 47 -4.26 6.51 -3.65
CA GLU A 47 -3.98 7.35 -2.46
C GLU A 47 -5.10 8.35 -2.16
N ASN A 48 -5.88 8.76 -3.15
CA ASN A 48 -7.02 9.66 -2.99
C ASN A 48 -8.37 8.93 -2.86
N GLY A 49 -8.37 7.62 -2.62
CA GLY A 49 -9.61 6.87 -2.37
C GLY A 49 -10.52 6.68 -3.59
N ARG A 50 -10.03 6.93 -4.81
CA ARG A 50 -10.83 6.94 -6.05
C ARG A 50 -10.97 5.57 -6.71
N SER A 51 -10.10 4.62 -6.38
CA SER A 51 -10.18 3.23 -6.83
C SER A 51 -9.35 2.32 -5.91
N THR A 52 -9.63 1.03 -5.85
CA THR A 52 -8.80 0.05 -5.13
C THR A 52 -7.73 -0.55 -6.06
N PRO A 53 -6.61 -1.06 -5.52
CA PRO A 53 -5.66 -1.83 -6.31
C PRO A 53 -6.23 -3.18 -6.75
N SER A 54 -5.75 -3.70 -7.88
CA SER A 54 -6.07 -5.06 -8.31
C SER A 54 -5.39 -6.09 -7.39
N PRO A 55 -5.84 -7.37 -7.39
CA PRO A 55 -5.19 -8.41 -6.60
C PRO A 55 -3.67 -8.52 -6.85
N LEU A 56 -3.25 -8.43 -8.12
CA LEU A 56 -1.83 -8.47 -8.49
C LEU A 56 -1.04 -7.27 -7.96
N ALA A 57 -1.64 -6.07 -7.96
CA ALA A 57 -1.01 -4.90 -7.37
C ALA A 57 -0.92 -5.03 -5.83
N MET A 58 -1.95 -5.57 -5.19
CA MET A 58 -1.93 -5.82 -3.76
C MET A 58 -0.86 -6.82 -3.35
N GLU A 59 -0.65 -7.90 -4.10
CA GLU A 59 0.42 -8.85 -3.82
C GLU A 59 1.81 -8.17 -3.75
N LYS A 60 2.08 -7.24 -4.68
CA LYS A 60 3.32 -6.45 -4.67
C LYS A 60 3.41 -5.52 -3.47
N ILE A 61 2.31 -4.85 -3.12
CA ILE A 61 2.22 -3.95 -1.96
C ILE A 61 2.46 -4.73 -0.66
N GLU A 62 1.84 -5.91 -0.51
CA GLU A 62 2.08 -6.79 0.63
C GLU A 62 3.54 -7.23 0.72
N GLY A 63 4.16 -7.58 -0.41
CA GLY A 63 5.59 -7.90 -0.44
C GLY A 63 6.49 -6.73 0.00
N MET A 64 6.09 -5.49 -0.29
CA MET A 64 6.80 -4.30 0.21
C MET A 64 6.57 -4.07 1.71
N LEU A 65 5.35 -4.31 2.21
CA LEU A 65 5.04 -4.25 3.65
C LEU A 65 5.86 -5.28 4.46
N GLU A 66 6.08 -6.47 3.89
CA GLU A 66 6.94 -7.48 4.50
C GLU A 66 8.41 -7.02 4.56
N LYS A 67 8.93 -6.37 3.51
CA LYS A 67 10.31 -5.89 3.45
C LYS A 67 10.64 -4.80 4.47
N ILE A 68 9.67 -3.96 4.83
CA ILE A 68 9.87 -2.89 5.82
C ILE A 68 9.75 -3.41 7.27
N GLY A 69 9.39 -4.69 7.46
CA GLY A 69 9.41 -5.36 8.76
C GLY A 69 8.42 -4.77 9.77
N ASP A 70 8.90 -4.45 10.96
CA ASP A 70 8.05 -4.01 12.07
C ASP A 70 7.30 -2.70 11.77
N LYS A 71 7.91 -1.77 11.03
CA LYS A 71 7.21 -0.55 10.57
C LYS A 71 6.01 -0.85 9.68
N GLY A 72 6.08 -1.91 8.88
CA GLY A 72 4.96 -2.35 8.04
C GLY A 72 3.80 -2.86 8.87
N LYS A 73 4.11 -3.56 9.97
CA LYS A 73 3.10 -4.02 10.94
C LYS A 73 2.44 -2.84 11.65
N ASP A 74 3.21 -1.83 12.04
CA ASP A 74 2.68 -0.64 12.69
C ASP A 74 1.72 0.14 11.78
N LEU A 75 2.06 0.24 10.48
CA LEU A 75 1.16 0.82 9.49
C LEU A 75 -0.15 0.04 9.38
N LEU A 76 -0.10 -1.29 9.28
CA LEU A 76 -1.31 -2.11 9.23
C LEU A 76 -2.12 -1.97 10.51
N ALA A 77 -1.47 -1.99 11.67
CA ALA A 77 -2.12 -1.83 12.97
C ALA A 77 -2.82 -0.47 13.13
N LYS A 78 -2.28 0.59 12.51
CA LYS A 78 -2.87 1.94 12.53
C LYS A 78 -4.22 1.98 11.81
N TYR A 79 -4.40 1.21 10.74
CA TYR A 79 -5.59 1.28 9.88
C TYR A 79 -6.56 0.10 10.03
N LEU A 80 -6.14 -1.04 10.58
CA LEU A 80 -6.98 -2.23 10.79
C LEU A 80 -7.68 -2.29 12.17
N ARG A 81 -7.46 -1.31 13.05
CA ARG A 81 -8.01 -1.29 14.42
C ARG A 81 -9.31 -0.50 14.57
N ASN A 82 -9.92 -0.05 13.47
CA ASN A 82 -11.21 0.63 13.47
C ASN A 82 -12.33 -0.28 13.03
#